data_AF-A0A1B9F273-F1
#
_entry.id   AF-A0A1B9F273-F1
#
_cell.length_a   1.000
_cell.length_b   1.000
_cell.length_c   1.000
_cell.angle_alpha   90.00
_cell.angle_beta   90.00
_cell.angle_gamma   90.00
#
_symmetry.space_group_name_H-M   'P 1'
#
loop_
_entity.id
_entity.type
_entity.pdbx_description
1 polymer ?
#
loop_
_entity_poly.entity_id
_entity_poly.type
_entity_poly.pdbx_seq_one_letter_code
_entity_poly.pdbx_strand_id
1 'polypeptide(L)'
;MTAVKERSTTVRYRFATPLAAVVLALATALFGASPAHAATWASGHIDIVYAEATSSTNLTLRTLPDPGPSVSAGTWDIAVPNTPELGGYVLPESYSDSVTYNVPFAGFGGASNLISSGAFSSGDTLALLLDSVVHTNPDGSPGTGTVTVTHGGATWYDSAGDRHDFSVGSGSSAIHEHAKWAFSAPGTYALEFYAYNSTTLNSWTGSTSTYTFLVS
;
A
#
# COMPACT_ATOMS: atom_id res chain seq x y z
N MET A 1 -34.20 -58.12 46.21
CA MET A 1 -35.42 -58.18 45.38
C MET A 1 -35.79 -56.72 45.12
N THR A 2 -35.75 -56.13 43.92
CA THR A 2 -36.06 -56.64 42.58
C THR A 2 -35.55 -55.64 41.51
N ALA A 3 -35.01 -56.18 40.41
CA ALA A 3 -34.85 -55.63 39.06
C ALA A 3 -34.17 -54.26 38.82
N VAL A 4 -32.89 -54.31 38.45
CA VAL A 4 -32.25 -53.27 37.60
C VAL A 4 -32.74 -53.47 36.17
N LYS A 5 -33.31 -52.42 35.58
CA LYS A 5 -33.86 -52.40 34.22
C LYS A 5 -32.75 -52.02 33.24
N GLU A 6 -32.39 -52.95 32.37
CA GLU A 6 -31.53 -52.72 31.21
C GLU A 6 -32.13 -51.60 30.32
N ARG A 7 -31.32 -50.60 29.99
CA ARG A 7 -31.52 -49.80 28.78
C ARG A 7 -30.26 -49.87 27.94
N SER A 8 -30.32 -50.78 26.98
CA SER A 8 -29.50 -50.80 25.79
C SER A 8 -29.69 -49.47 25.04
N THR A 9 -28.61 -48.73 24.81
CA THR A 9 -28.60 -47.65 23.82
C THR A 9 -27.31 -47.75 23.03
N THR A 10 -27.42 -48.48 21.92
CA THR A 10 -26.43 -48.59 20.86
C THR A 10 -26.17 -47.22 20.25
N VAL A 11 -25.19 -46.47 20.75
CA VAL A 11 -24.66 -45.30 20.05
C VAL A 11 -23.51 -45.79 19.17
N ARG A 12 -23.81 -45.86 17.88
CA ARG A 12 -22.90 -46.28 16.83
C ARG A 12 -21.69 -45.35 16.78
N TYR A 13 -20.52 -45.90 17.07
CA TYR A 13 -19.23 -45.31 16.73
C TYR A 13 -19.17 -45.09 15.22
N ARG A 14 -19.25 -43.83 14.78
CA ARG A 14 -18.78 -43.45 13.45
C ARG A 14 -17.36 -42.92 13.62
N PHE A 15 -16.42 -43.83 13.42
CA PHE A 15 -15.06 -43.51 13.02
C PHE A 15 -15.14 -42.69 11.72
N ALA A 16 -14.92 -41.39 11.80
CA ALA A 16 -14.50 -40.62 10.65
C ALA A 16 -12.98 -40.53 10.71
N THR A 17 -12.34 -41.36 9.90
CA THR A 17 -10.91 -41.38 9.61
C THR A 17 -10.38 -39.98 9.27
N PRO A 18 -9.26 -39.53 9.87
CA PRO A 18 -8.51 -38.38 9.40
C PRO A 18 -7.62 -38.84 8.24
N LEU A 19 -8.02 -38.57 6.99
CA LEU A 19 -7.19 -38.87 5.83
C LEU A 19 -7.50 -37.92 4.67
N ALA A 20 -6.76 -36.80 4.61
CA ALA A 20 -6.34 -36.17 3.37
C ALA A 20 -5.18 -35.23 3.73
N ALA A 21 -4.00 -35.83 3.76
CA ALA A 21 -2.74 -35.14 3.90
C ALA A 21 -2.31 -34.57 2.53
N VAL A 22 -1.53 -33.49 2.58
CA VAL A 22 -0.40 -33.21 1.68
C VAL A 22 -0.73 -32.63 0.29
N VAL A 23 -0.42 -31.33 0.19
CA VAL A 23 0.31 -30.64 -0.91
C VAL A 23 -0.32 -30.67 -2.30
N LEU A 24 -0.87 -29.51 -2.69
CA LEU A 24 -0.67 -28.98 -4.04
C LEU A 24 -0.44 -27.46 -3.98
N ALA A 25 0.61 -27.07 -3.26
CA ALA A 25 1.28 -25.78 -3.42
C ALA A 25 2.57 -26.04 -4.20
N LEU A 26 2.48 -26.17 -5.53
CA LEU A 26 3.56 -25.95 -6.52
C LEU A 26 3.07 -26.41 -7.90
N ALA A 27 2.63 -25.48 -8.76
CA ALA A 27 2.65 -25.65 -10.23
C ALA A 27 2.32 -24.38 -11.04
N THR A 28 2.26 -23.18 -10.46
CA THR A 28 2.22 -21.92 -11.24
C THR A 28 3.48 -21.07 -11.10
N ALA A 29 4.52 -21.59 -10.42
CA ALA A 29 5.79 -20.90 -10.20
C ALA A 29 6.90 -21.26 -11.21
N LEU A 30 6.57 -21.77 -12.41
CA LEU A 30 7.61 -22.22 -13.36
C LEU A 30 7.65 -21.49 -14.71
N PHE A 31 6.70 -20.62 -14.98
CA PHE A 31 6.88 -19.54 -15.95
C PHE A 31 6.16 -18.33 -15.38
N GLY A 32 6.80 -17.71 -14.38
CA GLY A 32 6.45 -16.34 -14.02
C GLY A 32 6.59 -15.55 -15.31
N ALA A 33 5.46 -15.25 -15.94
CA ALA A 33 5.43 -14.12 -16.85
C ALA A 33 5.99 -12.99 -16.00
N SER A 34 7.19 -12.51 -16.34
CA SER A 34 7.65 -11.24 -15.79
C SER A 34 6.46 -10.30 -15.98
N PRO A 35 5.91 -9.71 -14.91
CA PRO A 35 4.83 -8.76 -15.09
C PRO A 35 5.30 -7.79 -16.17
N ALA A 36 4.45 -7.55 -17.17
CA ALA A 36 4.78 -6.58 -18.19
C ALA A 36 5.19 -5.31 -17.45
N HIS A 37 6.48 -4.94 -17.56
CA HIS A 37 6.99 -3.82 -16.77
C HIS A 37 6.17 -2.61 -17.14
N ALA A 38 5.58 -1.99 -16.12
CA ALA A 38 4.90 -0.73 -16.27
C ALA A 38 5.90 0.29 -16.85
N ALA A 39 5.40 1.33 -17.51
CA ALA A 39 6.30 2.40 -17.92
C ALA A 39 6.93 3.03 -16.65
N THR A 40 8.19 3.44 -16.73
CA THR A 40 8.92 3.94 -15.55
C THR A 40 8.78 5.45 -15.42
N TRP A 41 8.33 5.91 -14.26
CA TRP A 41 8.33 7.32 -13.87
C TRP A 41 9.65 7.66 -13.18
N ALA A 42 10.48 8.45 -13.86
CA ALA A 42 11.86 8.69 -13.43
C ALA A 42 12.13 10.09 -12.85
N SER A 43 11.21 11.04 -12.99
CA SER A 43 11.43 12.44 -12.58
C SER A 43 10.12 13.22 -12.51
N GLY A 44 10.12 14.33 -11.78
CA GLY A 44 8.97 15.26 -11.75
C GLY A 44 8.02 14.98 -10.59
N HIS A 45 6.95 15.77 -10.52
CA HIS A 45 6.01 15.78 -9.40
C HIS A 45 4.96 14.67 -9.54
N ILE A 46 4.76 13.90 -8.46
CA ILE A 46 3.81 12.79 -8.43
C ILE A 46 3.27 12.56 -7.02
N ASP A 47 1.94 12.58 -6.88
CA ASP A 47 1.28 12.05 -5.69
C ASP A 47 1.12 10.55 -5.90
N ILE A 48 2.05 9.78 -5.32
CA ILE A 48 2.14 8.33 -5.52
C ILE A 48 0.88 7.68 -4.97
N VAL A 49 0.55 7.96 -3.71
CA VAL A 49 -0.65 7.47 -3.04
C VAL A 49 -1.69 8.58 -3.05
N TYR A 50 -2.64 8.49 -3.97
CA TYR A 50 -3.66 9.50 -4.21
C TYR A 50 -5.06 8.96 -3.91
N ALA A 51 -5.76 9.53 -2.94
CA ALA A 51 -7.07 9.08 -2.53
C ALA A 51 -8.20 9.83 -3.25
N GLU A 52 -9.21 9.10 -3.73
CA GLU A 52 -10.42 9.65 -4.31
C GLU A 52 -11.67 9.01 -3.71
N ALA A 53 -12.75 9.78 -3.61
CA ALA A 53 -14.05 9.22 -3.31
C ALA A 53 -14.76 8.80 -4.61
N THR A 54 -15.24 7.57 -4.66
CA THR A 54 -16.10 7.08 -5.75
C THR A 54 -17.59 7.22 -5.41
N SER A 55 -17.90 7.29 -4.12
CA SER A 55 -19.23 7.63 -3.58
C SER A 55 -19.09 8.21 -2.18
N SER A 56 -20.21 8.59 -1.57
CA SER A 56 -20.29 9.00 -0.17
C SER A 56 -20.02 7.87 0.85
N THR A 57 -19.50 6.72 0.42
CA THR A 57 -19.13 5.59 1.29
C THR A 57 -17.93 4.78 0.80
N ASN A 58 -17.37 5.10 -0.38
CA ASN A 58 -16.34 4.29 -1.02
C ASN A 58 -15.14 5.14 -1.44
N LEU A 59 -13.94 4.63 -1.17
CA LEU A 59 -12.68 5.23 -1.58
C LEU A 59 -11.96 4.36 -2.60
N THR A 60 -11.20 5.02 -3.47
CA THR A 60 -10.22 4.37 -4.33
C THR A 60 -8.85 5.01 -4.15
N LEU A 61 -7.82 4.19 -4.21
CA LEU A 61 -6.43 4.63 -4.25
C LEU A 61 -5.91 4.60 -5.69
N ARG A 62 -5.20 5.66 -6.05
CA ARG A 62 -4.71 5.99 -7.39
C ARG A 62 -3.31 6.57 -7.29
N THR A 63 -2.78 6.98 -8.44
CA THR A 63 -1.56 7.77 -8.58
C THR A 63 -1.87 9.01 -9.43
N LEU A 64 -1.41 10.19 -9.03
CA LEU A 64 -1.60 11.43 -9.76
C LEU A 64 -0.25 12.04 -10.18
N PRO A 65 0.18 11.86 -11.44
CA PRO A 65 1.30 12.61 -12.00
C PRO A 65 0.91 14.08 -12.23
N ASP A 66 1.85 15.00 -12.04
CA ASP A 66 1.66 16.42 -12.34
C ASP A 66 2.65 16.90 -13.42
N PRO A 67 2.17 17.39 -14.59
CA PRO A 67 0.75 17.51 -14.98
C PRO A 67 0.17 16.18 -15.46
N GLY A 68 -1.09 15.91 -15.13
CA GLY A 68 -1.79 14.74 -15.65
C GLY A 68 -3.10 14.42 -14.91
N PRO A 69 -3.93 13.52 -15.47
CA PRO A 69 -5.05 12.95 -14.74
C PRO A 69 -4.58 11.85 -13.79
N SER A 70 -5.37 11.56 -12.75
CA SER A 70 -5.11 10.41 -11.89
C SER A 70 -5.33 9.10 -12.64
N VAL A 71 -4.44 8.14 -12.40
CA VAL A 71 -4.46 6.81 -13.00
C VAL A 71 -4.53 5.74 -11.91
N SER A 72 -4.87 4.51 -12.29
CA SER A 72 -4.84 3.39 -11.35
C SER A 72 -3.42 3.18 -10.81
N ALA A 73 -3.32 2.76 -9.55
CA ALA A 73 -2.04 2.32 -8.99
C ALA A 73 -1.43 1.18 -9.84
N GLY A 74 -0.11 1.11 -9.90
CA GLY A 74 0.61 0.14 -10.74
C GLY A 74 0.64 0.46 -12.24
N THR A 75 0.07 1.60 -12.68
CA THR A 75 0.21 2.07 -14.08
C THR A 75 1.67 2.38 -14.43
N TRP A 76 2.45 2.82 -13.44
CA TRP A 76 3.87 3.15 -13.58
C TRP A 76 4.67 2.51 -12.46
N ASP A 77 5.90 2.14 -12.79
CA ASP A 77 6.94 1.84 -11.80
C ASP A 77 7.67 3.14 -11.44
N ILE A 78 7.95 3.39 -10.15
CA ILE A 78 8.64 4.61 -9.70
C ILE A 78 10.14 4.34 -9.58
N ALA A 79 10.97 5.07 -10.33
CA ALA A 79 12.41 4.91 -10.24
C ALA A 79 12.98 5.60 -9.00
N VAL A 80 13.88 4.89 -8.31
CA VAL A 80 14.62 5.40 -7.14
C VAL A 80 16.11 5.10 -7.35
N PRO A 81 16.86 6.00 -8.01
CA PRO A 81 18.28 5.78 -8.20
C PRO A 81 19.06 5.97 -6.90
N ASN A 82 20.23 5.33 -6.78
CA ASN A 82 21.20 5.66 -5.76
C ASN A 82 21.68 7.11 -5.95
N THR A 83 21.32 7.98 -5.01
CA THR A 83 21.71 9.38 -4.97
C THR A 83 22.48 9.64 -3.67
N PRO A 84 23.82 9.44 -3.66
CA PRO A 84 24.64 9.56 -2.44
C PRO A 84 24.46 10.89 -1.71
N GLU A 85 24.26 11.98 -2.45
CA GLU A 85 24.04 13.33 -1.92
C GLU A 85 22.75 13.45 -1.09
N LEU A 86 21.75 12.59 -1.36
CA LEU A 86 20.50 12.49 -0.60
C LEU A 86 20.54 11.42 0.50
N GLY A 87 21.66 10.69 0.60
CA GLY A 87 21.86 9.61 1.56
C GLY A 87 21.60 8.21 1.01
N GLY A 88 21.59 8.02 -0.32
CA GLY A 88 21.45 6.73 -0.98
C GLY A 88 20.20 6.63 -1.85
N TYR A 89 19.43 5.55 -1.71
CA TYR A 89 18.20 5.32 -2.46
C TYR A 89 17.04 6.15 -1.91
N VAL A 90 16.90 7.40 -2.36
CA VAL A 90 16.00 8.37 -1.75
C VAL A 90 15.16 9.10 -2.80
N LEU A 91 13.85 9.22 -2.54
CA LEU A 91 13.00 10.26 -3.10
C LEU A 91 12.93 11.42 -2.10
N PRO A 92 13.28 12.66 -2.49
CA PRO A 92 13.44 13.76 -1.55
C PRO A 92 12.10 14.37 -1.14
N GLU A 93 12.09 14.96 0.06
CA GLU A 93 10.99 15.78 0.59
C GLU A 93 10.94 17.19 -0.01
N SER A 94 12.03 17.67 -0.61
CA SER A 94 12.08 19.00 -1.22
C SER A 94 11.98 18.92 -2.74
N TYR A 95 11.15 19.80 -3.32
CA TYR A 95 11.02 19.90 -4.78
C TYR A 95 12.35 20.34 -5.43
N SER A 96 13.11 21.21 -4.75
CA SER A 96 14.41 21.65 -5.22
C SER A 96 15.41 20.50 -5.37
N ASP A 97 15.43 19.56 -4.43
CA ASP A 97 16.30 18.38 -4.52
C ASP A 97 15.83 17.46 -5.64
N SER A 98 14.52 17.24 -5.80
CA SER A 98 13.99 16.45 -6.90
C SER A 98 14.45 16.98 -8.26
N VAL A 99 14.36 18.29 -8.48
CA VAL A 99 14.83 18.95 -9.71
C VAL A 99 16.35 18.85 -9.84
N THR A 100 17.09 19.07 -8.75
CA THR A 100 18.57 19.05 -8.75
C THR A 100 19.14 17.68 -9.09
N TYR A 101 18.57 16.62 -8.52
CA TYR A 101 19.03 15.24 -8.69
C TYR A 101 18.25 14.47 -9.76
N ASN A 102 17.27 15.12 -10.40
CA ASN A 102 16.42 14.54 -11.43
C ASN A 102 15.77 13.21 -10.99
N VAL A 103 15.14 13.23 -9.81
CA VAL A 103 14.40 12.10 -9.22
C VAL A 103 12.94 12.48 -9.01
N PRO A 104 12.01 11.52 -8.89
CA PRO A 104 10.61 11.84 -8.60
C PRO A 104 10.44 12.64 -7.30
N PHE A 105 9.57 13.64 -7.33
CA PHE A 105 9.08 14.36 -6.15
C PHE A 105 7.78 13.70 -5.69
N ALA A 106 7.92 12.76 -4.77
CA ALA A 106 6.87 11.83 -4.36
C ALA A 106 6.03 12.38 -3.21
N GLY A 107 4.71 12.25 -3.32
CA GLY A 107 3.77 12.73 -2.32
C GLY A 107 2.59 11.80 -2.05
N PHE A 108 1.77 12.26 -1.12
CA PHE A 108 0.45 11.77 -0.81
C PHE A 108 -0.54 12.87 -1.18
N GLY A 109 -1.62 12.48 -1.85
CA GLY A 109 -2.63 13.43 -2.29
C GLY A 109 -4.04 12.93 -2.05
N GLY A 110 -4.98 13.86 -2.11
CA GLY A 110 -6.41 13.57 -2.01
C GLY A 110 -7.19 14.48 -2.93
N ALA A 111 -8.08 13.90 -3.74
CA ALA A 111 -8.93 14.67 -4.63
C ALA A 111 -9.90 15.56 -3.86
N SER A 112 -10.20 16.74 -4.41
CA SER A 112 -11.26 17.62 -3.89
C SER A 112 -12.63 16.93 -3.85
N ASN A 113 -12.84 15.86 -4.63
CA ASN A 113 -14.07 15.09 -4.58
C ASN A 113 -14.27 14.29 -3.29
N LEU A 114 -13.25 14.16 -2.43
CA LEU A 114 -13.41 13.64 -1.07
C LEU A 114 -14.43 14.46 -0.27
N ILE A 115 -14.54 15.77 -0.53
CA ILE A 115 -15.54 16.61 0.14
C ILE A 115 -16.85 16.65 -0.64
N SER A 116 -16.80 16.93 -1.94
CA SER A 116 -18.01 17.18 -2.72
C SER A 116 -18.89 15.93 -2.91
N SER A 117 -18.32 14.73 -2.76
CA SER A 117 -19.08 13.47 -2.69
C SER A 117 -19.84 13.28 -1.37
N GLY A 118 -19.60 14.14 -0.37
CA GLY A 118 -20.07 13.96 1.00
C GLY A 118 -19.27 12.94 1.79
N ALA A 119 -18.09 12.54 1.30
CA ALA A 119 -17.29 11.50 1.92
C ALA A 119 -16.54 11.95 3.17
N PHE A 120 -16.06 13.17 3.12
CA PHE A 120 -15.41 13.85 4.21
C PHE A 120 -15.97 15.26 4.31
N SER A 121 -15.94 15.81 5.51
CA SER A 121 -15.99 17.24 5.75
C SER A 121 -14.58 17.80 5.86
N SER A 122 -14.40 19.10 5.61
CA SER A 122 -13.12 19.73 5.94
C SER A 122 -12.87 19.65 7.45
N GLY A 123 -11.65 19.25 7.82
CA GLY A 123 -11.27 18.96 9.20
C GLY A 123 -11.46 17.50 9.61
N ASP A 124 -12.13 16.68 8.79
CA ASP A 124 -12.08 15.22 8.97
C ASP A 124 -10.68 14.70 8.67
N THR A 125 -10.47 13.41 8.95
CA THR A 125 -9.17 12.77 8.78
C THR A 125 -9.29 11.52 7.93
N LEU A 126 -8.44 11.44 6.91
CA LEU A 126 -8.21 10.25 6.09
C LEU A 126 -7.04 9.47 6.69
N ALA A 127 -7.27 8.22 7.07
CA ALA A 127 -6.21 7.30 7.45
C ALA A 127 -5.68 6.56 6.22
N LEU A 128 -4.36 6.54 6.05
CA LEU A 128 -3.67 5.65 5.12
C LEU A 128 -2.84 4.66 5.93
N LEU A 129 -3.06 3.37 5.68
CA LEU A 129 -2.33 2.25 6.28
C LEU A 129 -1.37 1.70 5.23
N LEU A 130 -0.09 1.54 5.59
CA LEU A 130 0.85 0.72 4.84
C LEU A 130 0.61 -0.74 5.23
N ASP A 131 -0.14 -1.48 4.43
CA ASP A 131 -0.56 -2.84 4.75
C ASP A 131 0.57 -3.86 4.57
N SER A 132 1.35 -3.72 3.50
CA SER A 132 2.47 -4.62 3.23
C SER A 132 3.65 -3.95 2.52
N VAL A 133 4.83 -4.50 2.78
CA VAL A 133 6.09 -4.15 2.13
C VAL A 133 6.73 -5.45 1.65
N VAL A 134 6.86 -5.61 0.33
CA VAL A 134 7.53 -6.76 -0.27
C VAL A 134 8.76 -6.29 -1.02
N HIS A 135 9.94 -6.76 -0.61
CA HIS A 135 11.20 -6.49 -1.29
C HIS A 135 11.69 -7.72 -2.06
N THR A 136 12.06 -7.51 -3.32
CA THR A 136 12.70 -8.50 -4.18
C THR A 136 14.07 -7.98 -4.59
N ASN A 137 15.12 -8.78 -4.36
CA ASN A 137 16.49 -8.43 -4.74
C ASN A 137 16.62 -8.31 -6.27
N PRO A 138 17.69 -7.66 -6.79
CA PRO A 138 17.90 -7.51 -8.23
C PRO A 138 18.02 -8.85 -9.00
N ASP A 139 18.36 -9.94 -8.32
CA ASP A 139 18.41 -11.29 -8.91
C ASP A 139 17.05 -12.01 -8.91
N GLY A 140 15.98 -11.36 -8.46
CA GLY A 140 14.62 -11.91 -8.38
C GLY A 140 14.35 -12.73 -7.12
N SER A 141 15.32 -12.90 -6.22
CA SER A 141 15.11 -13.61 -4.95
C SER A 141 14.39 -12.73 -3.91
N PRO A 142 13.63 -13.32 -2.96
CA PRO A 142 13.08 -12.55 -1.84
C PRO A 142 14.19 -11.84 -1.06
N GLY A 143 13.99 -10.55 -0.74
CA GLY A 143 14.96 -9.76 0.03
C GLY A 143 14.37 -9.18 1.32
N THR A 144 15.24 -8.56 2.12
CA THR A 144 14.90 -7.97 3.43
C THR A 144 15.01 -6.44 3.43
N GLY A 145 14.91 -5.83 2.25
CA GLY A 145 14.91 -4.38 2.10
C GLY A 145 13.75 -3.75 2.85
N THR A 146 13.99 -2.56 3.39
CA THR A 146 13.02 -1.76 4.15
C THR A 146 12.82 -0.41 3.47
N VAL A 147 11.66 0.20 3.72
CA VAL A 147 11.34 1.56 3.31
C VAL A 147 10.97 2.37 4.54
N THR A 148 11.48 3.59 4.63
CA THR A 148 11.09 4.56 5.66
C THR A 148 10.60 5.83 4.98
N VAL A 149 9.45 6.33 5.42
CA VAL A 149 8.83 7.56 4.93
C VAL A 149 8.75 8.56 6.07
N THR A 150 9.38 9.72 5.89
CA THR A 150 9.46 10.78 6.91
C THR A 150 9.05 12.13 6.34
N HIS A 151 8.40 12.95 7.16
CA HIS A 151 8.08 14.34 6.82
C HIS A 151 8.41 15.25 8.00
N GLY A 152 9.13 16.36 7.76
CA GLY A 152 9.52 17.30 8.80
C GLY A 152 10.34 16.68 9.94
N GLY A 153 11.04 15.57 9.67
CA GLY A 153 11.78 14.79 10.67
C GLY A 153 10.95 13.80 11.51
N ALA A 154 9.63 13.74 11.32
CA ALA A 154 8.78 12.71 11.91
C ALA A 154 8.64 11.51 10.97
N THR A 155 8.74 10.30 11.51
CA THR A 155 8.46 9.06 10.77
C THR A 155 6.95 8.86 10.64
N TRP A 156 6.49 8.66 9.41
CA TRP A 156 5.11 8.28 9.11
C TRP A 156 4.95 6.77 8.92
N TYR A 157 5.92 6.15 8.25
CA TYR A 157 5.94 4.72 7.98
C TYR A 157 7.38 4.19 8.06
N ASP A 158 7.62 3.15 8.83
CA ASP A 158 8.87 2.38 8.86
C ASP A 158 8.64 0.87 8.79
N SER A 159 7.39 0.42 8.89
CA SER A 159 7.01 -0.98 8.83
C SER A 159 5.58 -1.20 8.32
N ALA A 160 5.29 -2.42 7.87
CA ALA A 160 3.93 -2.83 7.54
C ALA A 160 3.05 -2.82 8.80
N GLY A 161 1.83 -2.31 8.68
CA GLY A 161 0.92 -2.04 9.79
C GLY A 161 0.92 -0.58 10.24
N ASP A 162 1.89 0.22 9.81
CA ASP A 162 1.94 1.64 10.14
C ASP A 162 0.84 2.43 9.46
N ARG A 163 0.34 3.43 10.18
CA ARG A 163 -0.77 4.28 9.76
C ARG A 163 -0.40 5.73 9.93
N HIS A 164 -0.74 6.54 8.92
CA HIS A 164 -0.74 7.99 9.03
C HIS A 164 -2.13 8.57 8.79
N ASP A 165 -2.43 9.64 9.52
CA ASP A 165 -3.70 10.34 9.51
C ASP A 165 -3.52 11.72 8.86
N PHE A 166 -4.11 11.91 7.69
CA PHE A 166 -4.07 13.16 6.92
C PHE A 166 -5.32 14.00 7.19
N SER A 167 -5.12 15.28 7.50
CA SER A 167 -6.23 16.23 7.64
C SER A 167 -6.83 16.59 6.29
N VAL A 168 -8.14 16.49 6.14
CA VAL A 168 -8.86 16.85 4.92
C VAL A 168 -9.07 18.37 4.87
N GLY A 169 -8.36 19.02 3.95
CA GLY A 169 -8.47 20.46 3.67
C GLY A 169 -9.58 20.79 2.67
N SER A 170 -10.06 22.03 2.67
CA SER A 170 -11.11 22.53 1.77
C SER A 170 -10.60 23.06 0.42
N GLY A 171 -9.37 22.72 0.04
CA GLY A 171 -8.67 23.27 -1.13
C GLY A 171 -8.96 22.54 -2.44
N SER A 172 -8.23 22.92 -3.50
CA SER A 172 -8.26 22.22 -4.80
C SER A 172 -7.83 20.76 -4.70
N SER A 173 -6.92 20.49 -3.76
CA SER A 173 -6.58 19.17 -3.27
C SER A 173 -7.07 19.08 -1.83
N ALA A 174 -7.75 17.99 -1.49
CA ALA A 174 -8.20 17.72 -0.13
C ALA A 174 -7.02 17.34 0.78
N ILE A 175 -5.98 16.74 0.22
CA ILE A 175 -4.70 16.43 0.87
C ILE A 175 -3.61 16.69 -0.16
N HIS A 176 -2.48 17.24 0.25
CA HIS A 176 -1.30 17.42 -0.60
C HIS A 176 -0.05 17.53 0.27
N GLU A 177 0.69 16.44 0.43
CA GLU A 177 1.88 16.41 1.27
C GLU A 177 3.01 15.63 0.61
N HIS A 178 4.24 16.14 0.70
CA HIS A 178 5.43 15.46 0.21
C HIS A 178 6.31 15.01 1.37
N ALA A 179 6.83 13.79 1.26
CA ALA A 179 7.66 13.18 2.28
C ALA A 179 8.95 12.66 1.64
N LYS A 180 9.97 12.48 2.46
CA LYS A 180 11.17 11.74 2.07
C LYS A 180 10.87 10.25 2.12
N TRP A 181 11.17 9.52 1.04
CA TRP A 181 11.09 8.05 0.98
C TRP A 181 12.51 7.51 0.87
N ALA A 182 12.95 6.70 1.85
CA ALA A 182 14.29 6.12 1.88
C ALA A 182 14.20 4.59 1.83
N PHE A 183 14.96 3.98 0.91
CA PHE A 183 15.01 2.54 0.71
C PHE A 183 16.37 2.00 1.15
N SER A 184 16.40 0.85 1.83
CA SER A 184 17.63 0.37 2.46
C SER A 184 18.56 -0.43 1.52
N ALA A 185 18.04 -0.89 0.37
CA ALA A 185 18.76 -1.75 -0.56
C ALA A 185 18.19 -1.64 -1.99
N PRO A 186 18.98 -1.92 -3.04
CA PRO A 186 18.49 -2.00 -4.41
C PRO A 186 17.62 -3.25 -4.62
N GLY A 187 16.67 -3.15 -5.55
CA GLY A 187 15.68 -4.18 -5.82
C GLY A 187 14.33 -3.57 -6.20
N THR A 188 13.30 -4.41 -6.22
CA THR A 188 11.91 -3.97 -6.41
C THR A 188 11.18 -3.98 -5.07
N TYR A 189 10.53 -2.87 -4.74
CA TYR A 189 9.62 -2.78 -3.59
C TYR A 189 8.19 -2.68 -4.09
N ALA A 190 7.34 -3.61 -3.67
CA ALA A 190 5.90 -3.49 -3.82
C ALA A 190 5.32 -3.08 -2.46
N LEU A 191 4.76 -1.87 -2.42
CA LEU A 191 4.15 -1.29 -1.22
C LEU A 191 2.64 -1.28 -1.39
N GLU A 192 1.92 -1.85 -0.44
CA GLU A 192 0.48 -1.90 -0.49
C GLU A 192 -0.12 -0.92 0.52
N PHE A 193 -0.97 -0.01 0.04
CA PHE A 193 -1.68 0.94 0.90
C PHE A 193 -3.17 0.65 0.93
N TYR A 194 -3.79 0.96 2.07
CA TYR A 194 -5.22 0.93 2.27
C TYR A 194 -5.72 2.25 2.87
N ALA A 195 -6.86 2.75 2.39
CA ALA A 195 -7.41 4.04 2.79
C ALA A 195 -8.76 3.91 3.50
N TYR A 196 -8.98 4.60 4.62
CA TYR A 196 -10.27 4.63 5.31
C TYR A 196 -10.46 5.90 6.15
N ASN A 197 -11.69 6.20 6.55
CA ASN A 197 -11.98 7.31 7.45
C ASN A 197 -11.55 6.97 8.88
N SER A 198 -10.69 7.79 9.50
CA SER A 198 -10.10 7.52 10.82
C SER A 198 -11.09 7.59 11.99
N THR A 199 -12.11 8.45 11.88
CA THR A 199 -13.07 8.74 12.95
C THR A 199 -14.06 7.59 13.17
N THR A 200 -14.22 6.75 12.16
CA THR A 200 -15.07 5.55 12.20
C THR A 200 -14.33 4.41 11.54
N LEU A 201 -13.45 3.76 12.31
CA LEU A 201 -12.89 2.46 11.94
C LEU A 201 -14.02 1.57 11.41
N ASN A 202 -13.91 1.13 10.15
CA ASN A 202 -14.79 0.20 9.44
C ASN A 202 -16.13 0.75 8.88
N SER A 203 -16.40 2.06 8.89
CA SER A 203 -17.66 2.56 8.27
C SER A 203 -17.51 2.94 6.78
N TRP A 204 -16.27 3.09 6.31
CA TRP A 204 -15.92 3.40 4.93
C TRP A 204 -15.24 2.21 4.27
N THR A 205 -15.76 1.76 3.13
CA THR A 205 -15.12 0.71 2.34
C THR A 205 -13.97 1.32 1.54
N GLY A 206 -12.76 1.16 2.07
CA GLY A 206 -11.52 1.48 1.38
C GLY A 206 -11.17 0.47 0.30
N SER A 207 -10.29 0.88 -0.63
CA SER A 207 -9.62 -0.02 -1.56
C SER A 207 -8.16 -0.18 -1.19
N THR A 208 -7.64 -1.38 -1.39
CA THR A 208 -6.19 -1.64 -1.34
C THR A 208 -5.56 -1.35 -2.71
N SER A 209 -4.33 -0.85 -2.76
CA SER A 209 -3.59 -0.63 -4.00
C SER A 209 -2.09 -0.83 -3.81
N THR A 210 -1.46 -1.48 -4.80
CA THR A 210 -0.03 -1.74 -4.82
C THR A 210 0.71 -0.69 -5.66
N TYR A 211 1.81 -0.18 -5.12
CA TYR A 211 2.71 0.77 -5.75
C TYR A 211 4.10 0.16 -5.85
N THR A 212 4.67 0.18 -7.05
CA THR A 212 5.96 -0.46 -7.33
C THR A 212 7.07 0.58 -7.43
N PHE A 213 8.15 0.36 -6.69
CA PHE A 213 9.37 1.15 -6.75
C PHE A 213 10.53 0.29 -7.26
N LEU A 214 11.26 0.81 -8.25
CA LEU A 214 12.46 0.20 -8.80
C LEU A 214 13.67 0.94 -8.25
N VAL A 215 14.39 0.29 -7.34
CA VAL A 215 15.49 0.88 -6.59
C VAL A 215 16.81 0.37 -7.17
N SER A 216 17.65 1.26 -7.71
CA SER A 216 18.86 0.88 -8.46
C SER A 216 20.07 1.75 -8.19
#